data_AF-A0A2T9ZBK1-F1
#
_entry.id   AF-A0A2T9ZBK1-F1
#
_cell.length_a   1.000
_cell.length_b   1.000
_cell.length_c   1.000
_cell.angle_alpha   90.00
_cell.angle_beta   90.00
_cell.angle_gamma   90.00
#
_symmetry.space_group_name_H-M   'P 1'
#
loop_
_entity.id
_entity.type
_entity.pdbx_description
1 polymer ?
#
loop_
_entity_poly.entity_id
_entity_poly.type
_entity_poly.pdbx_seq_one_letter_code
_entity_poly.pdbx_strand_id
1 'polypeptide(L)'
;MIIIVFGFPSKYAALQFEWAWQNPQLSRHFEKVSPNPSLSATLFGKNQRTLKSKLIALVYLLSLPYFERWPLSICFSTEKFKTLFIDCFNQICNNSNSSDQDRFFEEDIFKESLFVKPLPDETVYLALEKDQLCSVCSSVVTEEQPWTACANSECKIASHLVCIAKESVKGTGFLIPKYYTCSQCNTTIKWGHVVKSFMESNTSD
;
A
#
# COMPACT_ATOMS: atom_id res chain seq x y z
N MET A 1 12.63 13.55 -14.03
CA MET A 1 11.46 13.03 -13.29
C MET A 1 11.79 13.13 -11.81
N ILE A 2 11.00 13.83 -10.99
CA ILE A 2 11.39 14.20 -9.61
C ILE A 2 10.94 13.16 -8.59
N ILE A 3 9.72 12.63 -8.77
CA ILE A 3 9.06 11.64 -7.95
C ILE A 3 8.36 10.64 -8.87
N ILE A 4 8.39 9.37 -8.52
CA ILE A 4 7.71 8.29 -9.21
C ILE A 4 6.93 7.48 -8.19
N VAL A 5 5.65 7.25 -8.45
CA VAL A 5 4.84 6.27 -7.71
C VAL A 5 4.71 5.04 -8.61
N PHE A 6 4.95 3.86 -8.06
CA PHE A 6 4.89 2.60 -8.80
C PHE A 6 4.35 1.47 -7.92
N GLY A 7 4.11 0.28 -8.49
CA GLY A 7 3.46 -0.84 -7.80
C GLY A 7 1.94 -0.87 -7.93
N PHE A 8 1.38 -0.17 -8.91
CA PHE A 8 -0.06 -0.21 -9.21
C PHE A 8 -0.49 -1.61 -9.68
N PRO A 9 -1.67 -2.09 -9.26
CA PRO A 9 -2.17 -3.41 -9.65
C PRO A 9 -2.56 -3.50 -11.15
N SER A 10 -2.73 -2.37 -11.83
CA SER A 10 -2.99 -2.33 -13.27
C SER A 10 -2.63 -0.97 -13.88
N LYS A 11 -2.51 -0.93 -15.21
CA LYS A 11 -2.36 0.34 -15.96
C LYS A 11 -3.52 1.32 -15.74
N TYR A 12 -4.74 0.81 -15.56
CA TYR A 12 -5.93 1.63 -15.33
C TYR A 12 -5.91 2.25 -13.92
N ALA A 13 -5.45 1.50 -12.92
CA ALA A 13 -5.26 2.01 -11.57
C ALA A 13 -4.21 3.14 -11.54
N ALA A 14 -3.10 2.97 -12.27
CA ALA A 14 -2.09 4.02 -12.43
C ALA A 14 -2.68 5.28 -13.09
N LEU A 15 -3.46 5.12 -14.17
CA LEU A 15 -4.09 6.24 -14.88
C LEU A 15 -5.11 6.99 -14.00
N GLN A 16 -5.91 6.26 -13.23
CA GLN A 16 -6.87 6.86 -12.28
C GLN A 16 -6.15 7.67 -11.21
N PHE A 17 -5.07 7.12 -10.66
CA PHE A 17 -4.24 7.81 -9.67
C PHE A 17 -3.58 9.06 -10.27
N GLU A 18 -3.00 8.94 -11.47
CA GLU A 18 -2.38 10.04 -12.20
C GLU A 18 -3.39 11.17 -12.45
N TRP A 19 -4.56 10.84 -13.00
CA TRP A 19 -5.59 11.82 -13.29
C TRP A 19 -6.07 12.54 -12.03
N ALA A 20 -6.30 11.78 -10.94
CA ALA A 20 -6.68 12.36 -9.65
C ALA A 20 -5.61 13.31 -9.11
N TRP A 21 -4.33 12.96 -9.26
CA TRP A 21 -3.20 13.79 -8.81
C TRP A 21 -3.01 15.05 -9.67
N GLN A 22 -3.29 14.96 -10.98
CA GLN A 22 -3.26 16.10 -11.89
C GLN A 22 -4.41 17.06 -11.63
N ASN A 23 -5.60 16.55 -11.27
CA ASN A 23 -6.85 17.31 -11.14
C ASN A 23 -7.52 17.18 -9.76
N PRO A 24 -6.89 17.59 -8.63
CA PRO A 24 -7.48 17.45 -7.30
C PRO A 24 -8.88 18.06 -7.16
N GLN A 25 -9.10 19.23 -7.76
CA GLN A 25 -10.35 19.98 -7.73
C GLN A 25 -11.52 19.33 -8.47
N LEU A 26 -11.24 18.39 -9.38
CA LEU A 26 -12.26 17.65 -10.14
C LEU A 26 -12.42 16.21 -9.64
N SER A 27 -11.50 15.77 -8.79
CA SER A 27 -11.42 14.39 -8.36
C SER A 27 -12.21 14.18 -7.08
N ARG A 28 -13.19 13.27 -7.13
CA ARG A 28 -13.97 12.82 -5.97
C ARG A 28 -13.11 12.34 -4.80
N HIS A 29 -11.87 11.95 -5.07
CA HIS A 29 -10.94 11.52 -4.03
C HIS A 29 -10.66 12.64 -3.02
N PHE A 30 -10.77 13.91 -3.40
CA PHE A 30 -10.50 15.07 -2.52
C PHE A 30 -11.76 15.74 -1.96
N GLU A 31 -12.95 15.16 -2.15
CA GLU A 31 -14.22 15.77 -1.69
C GLU A 31 -14.23 16.02 -0.17
N LYS A 32 -13.63 15.10 0.60
CA LYS A 32 -13.49 15.18 2.06
C LYS A 32 -12.42 16.17 2.54
N VAL A 33 -11.70 16.86 1.65
CA VAL A 33 -10.72 17.90 2.01
C VAL A 33 -11.39 19.23 2.37
N SER A 34 -12.65 19.42 1.97
CA SER A 34 -13.39 20.66 2.19
C SER A 34 -13.42 21.20 3.64
N PRO A 35 -13.43 20.39 4.72
CA PRO A 35 -13.48 20.92 6.08
C PRO A 35 -12.13 21.47 6.57
N ASN A 36 -11.01 21.23 5.88
CA ASN A 36 -9.72 21.80 6.24
C ASN A 36 -9.39 23.03 5.35
N PRO A 37 -9.53 24.28 5.86
CA PRO A 37 -9.36 25.50 5.05
C PRO A 37 -7.93 25.68 4.53
N SER A 38 -6.93 25.21 5.26
CA SER A 38 -5.51 25.31 4.85
C SER A 38 -5.20 24.36 3.69
N LEU A 39 -5.67 23.11 3.78
CA LEU A 39 -5.50 22.11 2.73
C LEU A 39 -6.31 22.46 1.49
N SER A 40 -7.57 22.88 1.65
CA SER A 40 -8.44 23.28 0.54
C SER A 40 -7.90 24.50 -0.20
N ALA A 41 -7.36 25.51 0.48
CA ALA A 41 -6.70 26.64 -0.17
C ALA A 41 -5.48 26.20 -1.01
N THR A 42 -4.74 25.19 -0.54
CA THR A 42 -3.54 24.68 -1.22
C THR A 42 -3.89 23.77 -2.41
N LEU A 43 -4.94 22.96 -2.28
CA LEU A 43 -5.37 21.96 -3.27
C LEU A 43 -6.37 22.48 -4.30
N PHE A 44 -7.17 23.49 -3.95
CA PHE A 44 -8.22 24.05 -4.81
C PHE A 44 -8.03 25.53 -5.11
N GLY A 45 -7.03 26.20 -4.51
CA GLY A 45 -6.74 27.62 -4.76
C GLY A 45 -5.97 27.89 -6.05
N LYS A 46 -5.47 29.12 -6.21
CA LYS A 46 -4.75 29.58 -7.42
C LYS A 46 -3.38 28.91 -7.61
N ASN A 47 -2.81 28.31 -6.56
CA ASN A 47 -1.44 27.77 -6.52
C ASN A 47 -1.35 26.25 -6.76
N GLN A 48 -2.39 25.63 -7.36
CA GLN A 48 -2.47 24.17 -7.63
C GLN A 48 -1.28 23.59 -8.41
N ARG A 49 -0.56 24.42 -9.16
CA ARG A 49 0.58 24.00 -9.99
C ARG A 49 1.93 24.03 -9.27
N THR A 50 1.95 24.47 -8.01
CA THR A 50 3.19 24.49 -7.23
C THR A 50 3.62 23.08 -6.82
N LEU A 51 4.93 22.86 -6.66
CA LEU A 51 5.45 21.59 -6.16
C LEU A 51 4.83 21.23 -4.80
N LYS A 52 4.70 22.20 -3.90
CA LYS A 52 4.08 22.00 -2.59
C LYS A 52 2.64 21.48 -2.70
N SER A 53 1.80 22.10 -3.54
CA SER A 53 0.44 21.63 -3.77
C SER A 53 0.40 20.22 -4.35
N LYS A 54 1.32 19.88 -5.26
CA LYS A 54 1.42 18.52 -5.82
C LYS A 54 1.90 17.49 -4.79
N LEU A 55 2.84 17.83 -3.92
CA LEU A 55 3.26 16.95 -2.82
C LEU A 55 2.13 16.70 -1.81
N ILE A 56 1.39 17.74 -1.44
CA ILE A 56 0.24 17.63 -0.55
C ILE A 56 -0.85 16.76 -1.18
N ALA A 57 -1.14 16.96 -2.47
CA ALA A 57 -2.09 16.13 -3.19
C ALA A 57 -1.67 14.66 -3.23
N LEU A 58 -0.37 14.41 -3.45
CA LEU A 58 0.21 13.07 -3.46
C LEU A 58 0.09 12.39 -2.09
N VAL A 59 0.49 13.08 -1.02
CA VAL A 59 0.36 12.56 0.35
C VAL A 59 -1.09 12.18 0.62
N TYR A 60 -2.02 13.10 0.35
CA TYR A 60 -3.43 12.87 0.60
C TYR A 60 -3.97 11.64 -0.14
N LEU A 61 -3.64 11.49 -1.43
CA LEU A 61 -4.02 10.29 -2.20
C LEU A 61 -3.45 9.02 -1.57
N LEU A 62 -2.17 8.98 -1.24
CA LEU A 62 -1.53 7.80 -0.66
C LEU A 62 -2.12 7.40 0.71
N SER A 63 -2.73 8.35 1.41
CA SER A 63 -3.39 8.13 2.70
C SER A 63 -4.87 7.73 2.59
N LEU A 64 -5.44 7.69 1.38
CA LEU A 64 -6.81 7.20 1.22
C LEU A 64 -6.88 5.67 1.43
N PRO A 65 -7.93 5.16 2.09
CA PRO A 65 -8.06 3.72 2.39
C PRO A 65 -8.00 2.81 1.16
N TYR A 66 -8.39 3.33 0.00
CA TYR A 66 -8.36 2.60 -1.27
C TYR A 66 -6.94 2.42 -1.80
N PHE A 67 -6.10 3.46 -1.70
CA PHE A 67 -4.75 3.47 -2.25
C PHE A 67 -3.72 2.90 -1.28
N GLU A 68 -3.93 3.03 0.04
CA GLU A 68 -3.04 2.47 1.06
C GLU A 68 -2.94 0.93 0.98
N ARG A 69 -3.99 0.26 0.48
CA ARG A 69 -4.01 -1.20 0.31
C ARG A 69 -3.31 -1.69 -0.94
N TRP A 70 -2.96 -0.80 -1.84
CA TRP A 70 -2.15 -1.14 -3.00
C TRP A 70 -0.67 -1.25 -2.58
N PRO A 71 0.13 -2.12 -3.22
CA PRO A 71 1.56 -2.22 -2.96
C PRO A 71 2.33 -1.05 -3.59
N LEU A 72 1.92 0.18 -3.28
CA LEU A 72 2.52 1.39 -3.83
C LEU A 72 3.85 1.68 -3.14
N SER A 73 4.82 2.06 -3.96
CA SER A 73 6.15 2.51 -3.55
C SER A 73 6.47 3.84 -4.21
N ILE A 74 7.27 4.66 -3.53
CA ILE A 74 7.68 5.98 -4.03
C ILE A 74 9.18 6.02 -4.21
N CYS A 75 9.62 6.44 -5.40
CA CYS A 75 11.01 6.74 -5.71
C CYS A 75 11.21 8.25 -5.83
N PHE A 76 12.26 8.76 -5.21
CA PHE A 76 12.65 10.17 -5.26
C PHE A 76 13.97 10.30 -6.01
N SER A 77 14.06 11.25 -6.93
CA SER A 77 15.32 11.50 -7.66
C SER A 77 16.42 12.09 -6.77
N THR A 78 16.07 12.67 -5.62
CA THR A 78 17.03 13.30 -4.69
C THR A 78 16.46 13.29 -3.28
N GLU A 79 17.32 13.12 -2.26
CA GLU A 79 16.94 13.18 -0.85
C GLU A 79 16.19 14.47 -0.47
N LYS A 80 16.54 15.60 -1.10
CA LYS A 80 15.83 16.88 -0.92
C LYS A 80 14.30 16.74 -1.10
N PHE A 81 13.85 16.02 -2.12
CA PHE A 81 12.42 15.85 -2.39
C PHE A 81 11.75 14.87 -1.43
N LYS A 82 12.50 13.89 -0.94
CA LYS A 82 12.05 12.98 0.12
C LYS A 82 11.81 13.75 1.43
N THR A 83 12.74 14.62 1.83
CA THR A 83 12.57 15.50 3.00
C THR A 83 11.34 16.39 2.85
N LEU A 84 11.18 17.06 1.69
CA LEU A 84 10.01 17.91 1.42
C LEU A 84 8.69 17.13 1.48
N PHE A 85 8.68 15.89 0.99
CA PHE A 85 7.51 15.01 1.08
C PHE A 85 7.18 14.66 2.53
N ILE A 86 8.19 14.27 3.32
CA ILE A 86 8.03 13.96 4.75
C ILE A 86 7.52 15.18 5.52
N ASP A 87 8.01 16.38 5.22
CA ASP A 87 7.55 17.62 5.84
C ASP A 87 6.07 17.88 5.52
N CYS A 88 5.66 17.69 4.26
CA CYS A 88 4.26 17.80 3.86
C CYS A 88 3.39 16.74 4.57
N PHE A 89 3.89 15.52 4.73
CA PHE A 89 3.20 14.44 5.45
C PHE A 89 2.96 14.80 6.92
N ASN A 90 4.00 15.21 7.63
CA ASN A 90 3.88 15.60 9.04
C ASN A 90 2.94 16.80 9.22
N GLN A 91 2.93 17.76 8.29
CA GLN A 91 1.99 18.88 8.31
C GLN A 91 0.54 18.43 8.18
N ILE A 92 0.25 17.41 7.38
CA ILE A 92 -1.11 16.87 7.23
C ILE A 92 -1.52 16.14 8.51
N CYS A 93 -0.67 15.26 9.04
CA CYS A 93 -0.97 14.47 10.25
C CYS A 93 -1.16 15.34 11.51
N ASN A 94 -0.31 16.36 11.71
CA ASN A 94 -0.37 17.22 12.90
C ASN A 94 -1.64 18.08 12.97
N ASN A 95 -2.26 18.39 11.82
CA ASN A 95 -3.49 19.18 11.75
C ASN A 95 -4.76 18.36 12.03
N SER A 96 -4.67 17.03 12.13
CA SER A 96 -5.81 16.12 12.39
C SER A 96 -6.21 16.02 13.86
N ASN A 97 -5.58 16.75 14.78
CA ASN A 97 -5.86 16.67 16.23
C ASN A 97 -7.17 17.36 16.68
N SER A 98 -8.14 17.56 15.79
CA SER A 98 -9.48 18.07 16.13
C SER A 98 -10.52 16.94 16.04
N SER A 99 -10.78 16.33 17.20
CA SER A 99 -12.06 15.75 17.65
C SER A 99 -13.08 15.20 16.61
N ASP A 100 -12.66 14.43 15.61
CA ASP A 100 -13.59 13.64 14.78
C ASP A 100 -13.04 12.23 14.52
N GLN A 101 -13.91 11.25 14.66
CA GLN A 101 -13.64 9.82 14.85
C GLN A 101 -13.00 9.05 13.67
N ASP A 102 -12.55 9.71 12.61
CA ASP A 102 -11.93 9.04 11.48
C ASP A 102 -10.41 9.22 11.48
N ARG A 103 -9.69 8.43 12.30
CA ARG A 103 -8.23 8.30 12.21
C ARG A 103 -7.86 7.64 10.86
N PHE A 104 -7.76 8.45 9.81
CA PHE A 104 -7.32 8.02 8.47
C PHE A 104 -5.81 7.76 8.36
N PHE A 105 -5.02 8.03 9.41
CA PHE A 105 -3.56 7.94 9.38
C PHE A 105 -3.04 7.04 10.51
N GLU A 106 -2.62 5.82 10.18
CA GLU A 106 -1.69 5.07 11.05
C GLU A 106 -0.27 5.60 10.78
N GLU A 107 0.21 6.48 11.67
CA GLU A 107 1.48 7.22 11.52
C GLU A 107 2.71 6.32 11.38
N ASP A 108 2.73 5.18 12.06
CA ASP A 108 3.92 4.32 12.16
C ASP A 108 4.10 3.40 10.95
N ILE A 109 3.02 3.06 10.26
CA ILE A 109 3.03 2.19 9.08
C ILE A 109 3.48 2.95 7.83
N PHE A 110 3.06 4.21 7.69
CA PHE A 110 3.24 4.99 6.47
C PHE A 110 4.71 5.31 6.19
N LYS A 111 5.51 5.53 7.24
CA LYS A 111 6.91 5.97 7.15
C LYS A 111 7.90 4.88 6.76
N GLU A 112 7.65 3.61 7.07
CA GLU A 112 8.65 2.55 6.82
C GLU A 112 8.39 1.78 5.52
N SER A 113 7.20 1.93 4.96
CA SER A 113 6.65 0.98 4.00
C SER A 113 6.30 1.57 2.62
N LEU A 114 6.42 2.89 2.45
CA LEU A 114 6.28 3.62 1.17
C LEU A 114 7.63 3.95 0.53
N PHE A 115 8.68 4.08 1.34
CA PHE A 115 10.03 4.29 0.85
C PHE A 115 10.63 2.94 0.51
N VAL A 116 11.24 2.86 -0.66
CA VAL A 116 12.04 1.71 -1.07
C VAL A 116 13.10 1.47 0.02
N LYS A 117 12.87 0.48 0.88
CA LYS A 117 14.00 -0.34 1.34
C LYS A 117 14.44 -1.10 0.09
N PRO A 118 15.76 -1.30 -0.13
CA PRO A 118 16.18 -2.32 -1.08
C PRO A 118 15.32 -3.54 -0.80
N LEU A 119 14.72 -4.16 -1.83
CA LEU A 119 14.19 -5.50 -1.63
C LEU A 119 15.28 -6.24 -0.86
N PRO A 120 14.99 -6.91 0.28
CA PRO A 120 15.95 -7.88 0.76
C PRO A 120 16.29 -8.72 -0.46
N ASP A 121 17.58 -8.68 -0.84
CA ASP A 121 18.11 -9.51 -1.90
C ASP A 121 17.53 -10.89 -1.66
N GLU A 122 16.78 -11.39 -2.64
CA GLU A 122 16.03 -12.64 -2.52
C GLU A 122 14.99 -12.58 -1.38
N THR A 123 13.78 -12.07 -1.65
CA THR A 123 12.62 -12.67 -0.97
C THR A 123 12.69 -14.14 -1.31
N VAL A 124 13.13 -14.95 -0.34
CA VAL A 124 13.30 -16.39 -0.41
C VAL A 124 11.95 -16.96 -0.83
N TYR A 125 11.78 -17.08 -2.15
CA TYR A 125 10.67 -17.77 -2.75
C TYR A 125 10.94 -19.24 -2.47
N LEU A 126 10.44 -19.73 -1.33
CA LEU A 126 10.41 -21.16 -1.09
C LEU A 126 9.52 -21.75 -2.18
N ALA A 127 10.16 -22.41 -3.15
CA ALA A 127 9.49 -23.26 -4.11
C ALA A 127 8.50 -24.14 -3.32
N LEU A 128 7.25 -24.23 -3.79
CA LEU A 128 6.24 -25.04 -3.15
C LEU A 128 6.79 -26.47 -3.03
N GLU A 129 7.07 -26.92 -1.80
CA GLU A 129 7.41 -28.32 -1.59
C GLU A 129 6.19 -29.17 -1.99
N LYS A 130 6.44 -30.32 -2.62
CA LYS A 130 5.37 -31.19 -3.12
C LYS A 130 4.44 -31.62 -1.96
N ASP A 131 3.13 -31.58 -2.20
CA ASP A 131 2.08 -31.97 -1.24
C ASP A 131 1.98 -31.11 0.04
N GLN A 132 2.44 -29.85 0.00
CA GLN A 132 2.25 -28.91 1.11
C GLN A 132 0.77 -28.62 1.39
N LEU A 133 0.40 -28.60 2.68
CA LEU A 133 -0.96 -28.34 3.13
C LEU A 133 -1.16 -26.87 3.49
N CYS A 134 -2.31 -26.31 3.12
CA CYS A 134 -2.68 -24.96 3.49
C CYS A 134 -2.87 -24.85 5.01
N SER A 135 -2.21 -23.86 5.63
CA SER A 135 -2.32 -23.62 7.08
C SER A 135 -3.72 -23.34 7.62
N VAL A 136 -4.64 -22.91 6.75
CA VAL A 136 -5.98 -22.46 7.14
C VAL A 136 -7.04 -23.55 6.90
N CYS A 137 -7.03 -24.18 5.72
CA CYS A 137 -8.05 -25.18 5.34
C CYS A 137 -7.54 -26.62 5.32
N SER A 138 -6.25 -26.85 5.58
CA SER A 138 -5.61 -28.17 5.59
C SER A 138 -5.72 -28.96 4.27
N SER A 139 -6.12 -28.31 3.18
CA SER A 139 -6.15 -28.89 1.83
C SER A 139 -4.81 -28.69 1.14
N VAL A 140 -4.45 -29.59 0.22
CA VAL A 140 -3.21 -29.50 -0.56
C VAL A 140 -3.19 -28.20 -1.36
N VAL A 141 -2.09 -27.47 -1.24
CA VAL A 141 -1.80 -26.30 -2.06
C VAL A 141 -1.31 -26.78 -3.42
N THR A 142 -1.94 -26.32 -4.48
CA THR A 142 -1.61 -26.68 -5.86
C THR A 142 -1.25 -25.43 -6.66
N GLU A 143 -0.48 -25.59 -7.74
CA GLU A 143 -0.16 -24.49 -8.66
C GLU A 143 -1.39 -23.98 -9.42
N GLU A 144 -2.47 -24.78 -9.50
CA GLU A 144 -3.74 -24.39 -10.12
C GLU A 144 -4.47 -23.26 -9.36
N GLN A 145 -4.14 -23.08 -8.07
CA GLN A 145 -4.78 -22.07 -7.23
C GLN A 145 -3.77 -21.04 -6.71
N PRO A 146 -4.18 -19.78 -6.54
CA PRO A 146 -3.31 -18.77 -5.95
C PRO A 146 -2.85 -19.16 -4.54
N TRP A 147 -1.54 -19.16 -4.33
CA TRP A 147 -0.91 -19.56 -3.08
C TRP A 147 0.22 -18.62 -2.68
N THR A 148 0.66 -18.72 -1.43
CA THR A 148 1.84 -18.03 -0.92
C THR A 148 2.55 -18.85 0.14
N ALA A 149 3.87 -18.74 0.20
CA ALA A 149 4.67 -19.15 1.35
C ALA A 149 4.86 -17.96 2.32
N CYS A 150 5.27 -18.26 3.56
CA CYS A 150 5.70 -17.22 4.49
C CYS A 150 7.01 -16.55 3.99
N ALA A 151 7.15 -15.23 4.22
CA ALA A 151 8.37 -14.51 3.86
C ALA A 151 9.55 -14.77 4.80
N ASN A 152 9.33 -15.39 5.96
CA ASN A 152 10.42 -15.82 6.83
C ASN A 152 11.03 -17.12 6.28
N SER A 153 12.32 -17.11 5.94
CA SER A 153 13.05 -18.25 5.38
C SER A 153 13.09 -19.47 6.31
N GLU A 154 12.98 -19.26 7.62
CA GLU A 154 12.90 -20.34 8.61
C GLU A 154 11.49 -20.93 8.74
N CYS A 155 10.47 -20.29 8.15
CA CYS A 155 9.08 -20.69 8.23
C CYS A 155 8.60 -21.32 6.92
N LYS A 156 8.34 -22.62 6.96
CA LYS A 156 7.95 -23.42 5.78
C LYS A 156 6.45 -23.51 5.51
N ILE A 157 5.66 -22.59 6.04
CA ILE A 157 4.20 -22.68 5.90
C ILE A 157 3.75 -22.15 4.53
N ALA A 158 2.87 -22.91 3.89
CA ALA A 158 2.19 -22.51 2.66
C ALA A 158 0.69 -22.30 2.93
N SER A 159 0.05 -21.44 2.16
CA SER A 159 -1.38 -21.20 2.27
C SER A 159 -1.99 -20.73 0.96
N HIS A 160 -3.26 -21.11 0.71
CA HIS A 160 -4.05 -20.49 -0.34
C HIS A 160 -4.21 -18.99 -0.06
N LEU A 161 -4.00 -18.18 -1.09
CA LEU A 161 -4.14 -16.73 -1.02
C LEU A 161 -5.56 -16.35 -0.56
N VAL A 162 -6.58 -17.05 -1.06
CA VAL A 162 -7.98 -16.81 -0.68
C VAL A 162 -8.25 -17.13 0.79
N CYS A 163 -7.62 -18.17 1.33
CA CYS A 163 -7.82 -18.56 2.73
C CYS A 163 -7.25 -17.51 3.68
N ILE A 164 -6.02 -17.08 3.46
CA ILE A 164 -5.41 -16.03 4.28
C ILE A 164 -6.09 -14.66 4.08
N ALA A 165 -6.61 -14.38 2.88
CA ALA A 165 -7.40 -13.18 2.65
C ALA A 165 -8.67 -13.16 3.51
N LYS A 166 -9.43 -14.26 3.50
CA LYS A 166 -10.68 -14.40 4.28
C LYS A 166 -10.43 -14.25 5.77
N GLU A 167 -9.37 -14.85 6.28
CA GLU A 167 -9.04 -14.75 7.71
C GLU A 167 -8.59 -13.33 8.07
N SER A 168 -7.76 -12.70 7.24
CA SER A 168 -7.21 -11.36 7.51
C SER A 168 -8.25 -10.23 7.43
N VAL A 169 -9.37 -10.42 6.72
CA VAL A 169 -10.46 -9.41 6.66
C VAL A 169 -11.60 -9.67 7.63
N LYS A 170 -11.61 -10.80 8.32
CA LYS A 170 -12.70 -11.21 9.20
C LYS A 170 -12.96 -10.15 10.27
N GLY A 171 -14.20 -9.65 10.34
CA GLY A 171 -14.62 -8.60 11.28
C GLY A 171 -14.19 -7.16 10.93
N THR A 172 -13.46 -6.95 9.83
CA THR A 172 -12.97 -5.61 9.44
C THR A 172 -13.92 -4.84 8.52
N GLY A 173 -14.87 -5.52 7.88
CA GLY A 173 -15.77 -4.93 6.87
C GLY A 173 -15.11 -4.65 5.51
N PHE A 174 -13.84 -5.05 5.32
CA PHE A 174 -13.10 -4.84 4.09
C PHE A 174 -13.00 -6.11 3.23
N LEU A 175 -12.85 -5.95 1.92
CA LEU A 175 -12.68 -7.07 0.98
C LEU A 175 -11.21 -7.46 0.76
N ILE A 176 -10.30 -6.52 0.97
CA ILE A 176 -8.86 -6.68 0.72
C ILE A 176 -8.13 -6.43 2.05
N PRO A 177 -7.32 -7.38 2.54
CA PRO A 177 -6.50 -7.17 3.73
C PRO A 177 -5.50 -6.05 3.53
N LYS A 178 -5.15 -5.36 4.63
CA LYS A 178 -3.99 -4.46 4.64
C LYS A 178 -2.70 -5.24 4.90
N TYR A 179 -2.79 -6.21 5.80
CA TYR A 179 -1.70 -7.07 6.23
C TYR A 179 -2.14 -8.52 6.28
N TYR A 180 -1.16 -9.41 6.22
CA TYR A 180 -1.27 -10.80 6.60
C TYR A 180 -0.22 -11.09 7.68
N THR A 181 -0.62 -11.77 8.74
CA THR A 181 0.28 -12.24 9.80
C THR A 181 0.35 -13.75 9.75
N CYS A 182 1.56 -14.28 9.62
CA CYS A 182 1.80 -15.72 9.61
C CYS A 182 1.40 -16.34 10.96
N SER A 183 0.58 -17.40 10.92
CA SER A 183 0.10 -18.12 12.10
C SER A 183 1.19 -18.92 12.84
N GLN A 184 2.34 -19.18 12.21
CA GLN A 184 3.43 -19.97 12.79
C GLN A 184 4.55 -19.10 13.37
N CYS A 185 5.04 -18.12 12.61
CA CYS A 185 6.20 -17.31 13.02
C CYS A 185 5.83 -15.85 13.36
N ASN A 186 4.55 -15.48 13.33
CA ASN A 186 4.03 -14.13 13.60
C ASN A 186 4.62 -13.01 12.72
N THR A 187 5.30 -13.35 11.62
CA THR A 187 5.79 -12.38 10.65
C THR A 187 4.60 -11.71 9.97
N THR A 188 4.56 -10.37 10.04
CA THR A 188 3.52 -9.57 9.40
C THR A 188 4.04 -8.97 8.11
N ILE A 189 3.27 -9.16 7.03
CA ILE A 189 3.63 -8.75 5.67
C ILE A 189 2.47 -7.92 5.10
N LYS A 190 2.80 -6.89 4.33
CA LYS A 190 1.81 -6.14 3.55
C LYS A 190 1.12 -7.05 2.55
N TRP A 191 -0.21 -6.99 2.51
CA TRP A 191 -1.00 -7.82 1.60
C TRP A 191 -0.58 -7.66 0.12
N GLY A 192 -0.33 -6.42 -0.31
CA GLY A 192 0.10 -6.15 -1.67
C GLY A 192 1.44 -6.81 -2.04
N HIS A 193 2.35 -7.01 -1.08
CA HIS A 193 3.59 -7.75 -1.33
C HIS A 193 3.33 -9.24 -1.49
N VAL A 194 2.43 -9.82 -0.66
CA VAL A 194 2.02 -11.23 -0.79
C VAL A 194 1.46 -11.52 -2.19
N VAL A 195 0.55 -10.67 -2.67
CA VAL A 195 -0.03 -10.81 -4.01
C VAL A 195 1.02 -10.64 -5.11
N LYS A 196 1.88 -9.63 -4.97
CA LYS A 196 2.95 -9.36 -5.95
C LYS A 196 3.90 -10.55 -6.06
N SER A 197 4.29 -11.15 -4.94
CA SER A 197 5.14 -12.34 -4.89
C SER A 197 4.53 -13.53 -5.65
N PHE A 198 3.23 -13.77 -5.51
CA PHE A 198 2.53 -14.81 -6.28
C PHE A 198 2.46 -14.48 -7.78
N MET A 199 2.26 -13.22 -8.15
CA MET A 199 2.22 -12.82 -9.56
C MET A 199 3.58 -13.00 -10.23
N GLU A 200 4.66 -12.65 -9.53
CA GLU A 200 6.03 -12.78 -10.06
C GLU A 200 6.43 -14.25 -10.26
N SER A 201 6.05 -15.15 -9.35
CA SER A 201 6.35 -16.60 -9.47
C SER A 201 5.69 -17.27 -10.68
N ASN A 202 4.57 -16.73 -11.18
CA ASN A 202 3.87 -17.26 -12.36
C ASN A 202 4.30 -16.62 -13.68
N THR A 203 5.13 -15.57 -13.64
CA THR A 203 5.60 -14.85 -14.84
C THR A 203 6.99 -15.28 -15.32
N SER A 204 7.63 -16.21 -14.60
CA SER A 204 8.97 -16.72 -14.91
C SER A 204 9.01 -17.89 -15.89
N ASP A 205 7.87 -18.24 -16.50
CA ASP A 205 7.74 -19.21 -17.61
C ASP A 205 7.46 -18.48 -18.95
#